data_AF-A0A929B6C5-F1
#
_entry.id   AF-A0A929B6C5-F1
#
_cell.length_a   1.000
_cell.length_b   1.000
_cell.length_c   1.000
_cell.angle_alpha   90.00
_cell.angle_beta   90.00
_cell.angle_gamma   90.00
#
_symmetry.space_group_name_H-M   'P 1'
#
loop_
_entity.id
_entity.type
_entity.pdbx_description
1 polymer ?
#
loop_
_entity_poly.entity_id
_entity_poly.type
_entity_poly.pdbx_seq_one_letter_code
_entity_poly.pdbx_strand_id
1 'polypeptide(L)'
;MAAQAAGKSHSALGAFYRRLPARLGAPKAITATAHKLTRIFSRLWTSGQGYVDPGENYYEQRYRERMVKSLQKKAQALGMELVTQPPVKTIS
;
A
#
# COMPACT_ATOMS: atom_id res chain seq x y z
N MET A 1 -2.79 20.42 -5.84
CA MET A 1 -3.91 20.04 -4.95
C MET A 1 -4.48 18.64 -5.20
N ALA A 2 -4.17 17.93 -6.31
CA ALA A 2 -4.79 16.63 -6.61
C ALA A 2 -4.42 15.47 -5.66
N ALA A 3 -3.15 15.37 -5.21
CA ALA A 3 -2.73 14.30 -4.30
C ALA A 3 -3.39 14.39 -2.91
N GLN A 4 -3.64 15.61 -2.42
CA GLN A 4 -4.32 15.84 -1.15
C GLN A 4 -5.82 15.50 -1.24
N ALA A 5 -6.47 15.82 -2.37
CA ALA A 5 -7.85 15.42 -2.63
C ALA A 5 -8.00 13.90 -2.74
N ALA A 6 -7.07 13.22 -3.42
CA ALA A 6 -7.02 11.76 -3.48
C ALA A 6 -6.83 11.12 -2.09
N GLY A 7 -6.09 11.77 -1.19
CA GLY A 7 -5.93 11.33 0.20
C GLY A 7 -7.23 11.27 1.01
N LYS A 8 -8.24 12.06 0.64
CA LYS A 8 -9.55 12.13 1.32
C LYS A 8 -10.55 11.09 0.81
N SER A 9 -10.25 10.35 -0.25
CA SER A 9 -11.14 9.31 -0.78
C SER A 9 -10.86 7.93 -0.20
N HIS A 10 -11.88 7.07 -0.18
CA HIS A 10 -11.80 5.66 0.21
C HIS A 10 -11.24 4.76 -0.91
N SER A 11 -10.27 5.27 -1.64
CA SER A 11 -9.62 4.59 -2.76
C SER A 11 -8.33 3.89 -2.35
N ALA A 12 -7.88 2.92 -3.13
CA ALA A 12 -6.56 2.30 -2.96
C ALA A 12 -5.40 3.32 -3.05
N LEU A 13 -5.61 4.42 -3.77
CA LEU A 13 -4.66 5.54 -3.87
C LEU A 13 -4.72 6.46 -2.65
N GLY A 14 -5.91 6.73 -2.12
CA GLY A 14 -6.10 7.49 -0.89
C GLY A 14 -5.45 6.81 0.30
N ALA A 15 -5.67 5.50 0.46
CA ALA A 15 -5.01 4.69 1.49
C ALA A 15 -3.47 4.71 1.37
N PHE A 16 -2.96 4.66 0.13
CA PHE A 16 -1.52 4.81 -0.13
C PHE A 16 -0.99 6.18 0.27
N TYR A 17 -1.69 7.27 -0.11
CA TYR A 17 -1.28 8.62 0.24
C TYR A 17 -1.31 8.85 1.74
N ARG A 18 -2.32 8.39 2.49
CA ARG A 18 -2.40 8.63 3.95
C ARG A 18 -1.22 8.05 4.73
N ARG A 19 -0.65 6.93 4.28
CA ARG A 19 0.45 6.24 4.97
C ARG A 19 1.84 6.82 4.68
N LEU A 20 2.03 7.46 3.54
CA LEU A 20 3.36 7.92 3.12
C LEU A 20 3.90 9.14 3.90
N PRO A 21 3.10 10.20 4.18
CA PRO A 21 3.55 11.40 4.88
C PRO A 21 4.09 11.10 6.27
N ALA A 22 3.44 10.18 7.00
CA ALA A 22 3.88 9.77 8.35
C ALA A 22 5.28 9.14 8.35
N ARG A 23 5.71 8.53 7.23
CA ARG A 23 7.01 7.86 7.10
C ARG A 23 8.09 8.68 6.40
N LEU A 24 7.71 9.50 5.40
CA LEU A 24 8.64 10.14 4.47
C LEU A 24 8.54 11.67 4.45
N GLY A 25 7.54 12.25 5.12
CA GLY A 25 7.19 13.66 5.01
C GLY A 25 6.30 13.98 3.80
N ALA A 26 5.57 15.09 3.89
CA ALA A 26 4.55 15.48 2.91
C ALA A 26 5.07 15.66 1.46
N PRO A 27 6.24 16.30 1.21
CA PRO A 27 6.72 16.49 -0.16
C PRO A 27 7.02 15.16 -0.87
N LYS A 28 7.71 14.23 -0.19
CA LYS A 28 8.05 12.91 -0.74
C LYS A 28 6.79 12.06 -0.98
N ALA A 29 5.79 12.19 -0.12
CA ALA A 29 4.51 11.51 -0.28
C ALA A 29 3.76 11.95 -1.55
N ILE A 30 3.76 13.25 -1.85
CA ILE A 30 3.12 13.80 -3.05
C ILE A 30 3.80 13.24 -4.31
N THR A 31 5.13 13.29 -4.39
CA THR A 31 5.88 12.80 -5.56
C THR A 31 5.67 11.31 -5.78
N ALA A 32 5.71 10.49 -4.72
CA ALA A 32 5.47 9.06 -4.82
C ALA A 32 4.03 8.73 -5.25
N THR A 33 3.05 9.52 -4.81
CA THR A 33 1.64 9.35 -5.20
C THR A 33 1.42 9.75 -6.65
N ALA A 34 2.05 10.84 -7.11
CA ALA A 34 2.06 11.23 -8.51
C ALA A 34 2.68 10.14 -9.39
N HIS A 35 3.84 9.59 -9.01
CA HIS A 35 4.47 8.49 -9.75
C HIS A 35 3.56 7.26 -9.85
N LYS A 36 2.85 6.91 -8.76
CA LYS A 36 1.89 5.80 -8.76
C LYS A 36 0.70 6.08 -9.69
N LEU A 37 0.18 7.31 -9.70
CA LEU A 37 -0.86 7.75 -10.64
C LEU A 37 -0.39 7.66 -12.09
N THR A 38 0.81 8.15 -12.41
CA THR A 38 1.38 8.06 -13.77
C THR A 38 1.47 6.62 -14.25
N ARG A 39 1.90 5.68 -13.38
CA ARG A 39 1.95 4.25 -13.72
C ARG A 39 0.58 3.63 -13.95
N ILE A 40 -0.43 4.06 -13.21
CA ILE A 40 -1.81 3.62 -13.44
C ILE A 40 -2.25 4.16 -14.80
N PHE A 41 -2.16 5.46 -15.03
CA PHE A 41 -2.55 6.10 -16.28
C PHE A 41 -1.85 5.50 -17.50
N SER A 42 -0.54 5.29 -17.45
CA SER A 42 0.20 4.70 -18.56
C SER A 42 -0.25 3.28 -18.87
N ARG A 43 -0.57 2.48 -17.84
CA ARG A 43 -1.13 1.13 -18.04
C ARG A 43 -2.49 1.20 -18.70
N LEU A 44 -3.38 2.09 -18.26
CA LEU A 44 -4.71 2.25 -18.85
C LEU A 44 -4.63 2.68 -20.32
N TRP A 45 -3.72 3.63 -20.60
CA TRP A 45 -3.50 4.11 -21.96
C TRP A 45 -2.99 2.99 -22.88
N THR A 46 -2.06 2.16 -22.40
CA THR A 46 -1.49 1.07 -23.20
C THR A 46 -2.40 -0.15 -23.29
N SER A 47 -3.15 -0.50 -22.25
CA SER A 47 -3.97 -1.73 -22.22
C SER A 47 -5.42 -1.53 -22.66
N GLY A 48 -5.90 -0.28 -22.77
CA GLY A 48 -7.27 0.05 -23.16
C GLY A 48 -8.35 -0.39 -22.16
N GLN A 49 -7.97 -1.02 -21.05
CA GLN A 49 -8.89 -1.44 -19.99
C GLN A 49 -9.10 -0.30 -19.00
N GLY A 50 -10.35 -0.03 -18.62
CA GLY A 50 -10.69 0.96 -17.62
C GLY A 50 -10.12 0.62 -16.23
N TYR A 51 -9.77 1.63 -15.45
CA TYR A 51 -9.31 1.43 -14.08
C TYR A 51 -10.51 1.20 -13.18
N VAL A 52 -10.62 -0.02 -12.64
CA VAL A 52 -11.52 -0.31 -11.53
C VAL A 52 -10.72 -0.18 -10.26
N ASP A 53 -11.11 0.75 -9.38
CA ASP A 53 -10.48 0.87 -8.08
C ASP A 53 -10.84 -0.34 -7.21
N PRO A 54 -9.86 -1.17 -6.81
CA PRO A 54 -10.14 -2.34 -5.98
C PRO A 54 -10.46 -1.96 -4.51
N GLY A 55 -10.38 -0.67 -4.17
CA GLY A 55 -10.73 -0.12 -2.87
C GLY A 55 -9.62 -0.22 -1.82
N GLU A 56 -9.88 0.39 -0.67
CA GLU A 56 -8.93 0.48 0.45
C GLU A 56 -8.55 -0.91 1.00
N ASN A 57 -9.52 -1.79 1.19
CA ASN A 57 -9.29 -3.14 1.76
C ASN A 57 -8.31 -3.98 0.92
N TYR A 58 -8.42 -3.91 -0.41
CA TYR A 58 -7.50 -4.63 -1.29
C TYR A 58 -6.07 -4.10 -1.18
N TYR A 59 -5.92 -2.77 -1.10
CA TYR A 59 -4.61 -2.15 -0.89
C TYR A 59 -4.00 -2.58 0.46
N GLU A 60 -4.81 -2.59 1.52
CA GLU A 60 -4.41 -2.99 2.87
C GLU A 60 -3.93 -4.44 2.95
N GLN A 61 -4.68 -5.38 2.36
CA GLN A 61 -4.28 -6.79 2.30
C GLN A 61 -2.93 -6.96 1.60
N ARG A 62 -2.78 -6.35 0.42
CA ARG A 62 -1.54 -6.46 -0.37
C ARG A 62 -0.36 -5.76 0.29
N TYR A 63 -0.62 -4.70 1.05
CA TYR A 63 0.40 -4.06 1.89
C TYR A 63 0.84 -5.01 3.02
N ARG A 64 -0.10 -5.63 3.73
CA ARG A 64 0.19 -6.62 4.78
C ARG A 64 1.00 -7.79 4.24
N GLU A 65 0.62 -8.34 3.10
CA GLU A 65 1.37 -9.42 2.42
C GLU A 65 2.83 -9.03 2.15
N ARG A 66 3.06 -7.82 1.61
CA ARG A 66 4.42 -7.33 1.34
C ARG A 66 5.22 -7.17 2.62
N MET A 67 4.59 -6.68 3.68
CA MET A 67 5.21 -6.53 4.99
C MET A 67 5.63 -7.89 5.55
N VAL A 68 4.74 -8.88 5.55
CA VAL A 68 5.04 -10.25 6.00
C VAL A 68 6.17 -10.87 5.18
N LYS A 69 6.12 -10.76 3.84
CA LYS A 69 7.21 -11.24 2.97
C LYS A 69 8.54 -10.56 3.27
N SER A 70 8.54 -9.26 3.56
CA SER A 70 9.75 -8.55 3.93
C SER A 70 10.28 -9.00 5.30
N LEU A 71 9.40 -9.28 6.26
CA LEU A 71 9.78 -9.81 7.57
C LEU A 71 10.38 -11.22 7.44
N GLN A 72 9.74 -12.09 6.66
CA GLN A 72 10.23 -13.44 6.41
C GLN A 72 11.63 -13.42 5.79
N LYS A 73 11.88 -12.56 4.79
CA LYS A 73 13.21 -12.41 4.19
C LYS A 73 14.26 -11.93 5.20
N LYS A 74 13.90 -11.01 6.09
CA LYS A 74 14.80 -10.52 7.14
C LYS A 74 15.11 -11.61 8.17
N ALA A 75 14.11 -12.39 8.56
CA ALA A 75 14.29 -13.51 9.48
C ALA A 75 15.24 -14.55 8.86
N GLN A 76 15.02 -14.94 7.60
CA GLN A 76 15.88 -15.88 6.88
C GLN A 76 17.33 -15.38 6.78
N ALA A 77 17.54 -14.09 6.52
CA ALA A 77 18.88 -13.50 6.48
C ALA A 77 19.63 -13.57 7.83
N LEU A 78 18.90 -13.71 8.94
CA LEU A 78 19.44 -13.86 10.29
C LEU A 78 19.44 -15.33 10.77
N GLY A 79 19.13 -16.30 9.90
CA GLY A 79 19.01 -17.71 10.29
C GLY A 79 17.79 -18.03 11.15
N MET A 80 16.79 -17.14 11.15
CA MET A 80 15.54 -17.28 11.90
C MET A 80 14.38 -17.64 10.97
N GLU A 81 13.35 -18.29 11.53
CA GLU A 81 12.10 -18.57 10.83
C GLU A 81 10.95 -17.72 11.39
N LEU A 82 10.15 -17.13 10.49
CA LEU A 82 8.98 -16.36 10.88
C LEU A 82 7.79 -17.31 11.10
N VAL A 83 7.39 -17.51 12.35
CA VAL A 83 6.21 -18.31 12.71
C VAL A 83 4.99 -17.40 12.88
N THR A 84 3.91 -17.68 12.16
CA THR A 84 2.64 -16.98 12.35
C THR A 84 1.92 -17.52 13.58
N GLN A 85 1.70 -16.68 14.59
CA GLN A 85 0.88 -17.07 15.73
C GLN A 85 -0.61 -17.04 15.36
N PRO A 86 -1.42 -18.03 15.79
CA PRO A 86 -2.86 -17.96 15.66
C PRO A 86 -3.38 -16.70 16.37
N PRO A 87 -4.49 -16.09 15.90
CA PRO A 87 -5.03 -14.88 16.52
C PRO A 87 -5.33 -15.17 17.99
N VAL A 88 -4.66 -14.42 18.87
CA VAL A 88 -4.92 -14.47 20.31
C VAL A 88 -6.39 -14.11 20.50
N LYS A 89 -7.22 -15.09 20.89
CA LYS A 89 -8.58 -14.83 21.35
C LYS A 89 -8.46 -14.02 22.63
N THR A 90 -8.64 -12.71 22.53
CA THR A 90 -8.89 -11.88 23.70
C THR A 90 -10.23 -12.35 24.27
N ILE A 91 -10.16 -13.11 25.36
CA ILE A 91 -11.33 -13.52 26.14
C ILE A 91 -11.92 -12.23 26.72
N SER A 92 -13.19 -11.97 26.45
CA SER A 92 -14.03 -10.98 27.14
C SER A 92 -15.29 -11.68 27.61
#